data_AF-A0A965UYP8-F1
#
_entry.id   AF-A0A965UYP8-F1
#
_cell.length_a   1.000
_cell.length_b   1.000
_cell.length_c   1.000
_cell.angle_alpha   90.00
_cell.angle_beta   90.00
_cell.angle_gamma   90.00
#
_symmetry.space_group_name_H-M   'P 1'
#
loop_
_entity.id
_entity.type
_entity.pdbx_description
1 polymer ?
#
loop_
_entity_poly.entity_id
_entity_poly.type
_entity_poly.pdbx_seq_one_letter_code
_entity_poly.pdbx_strand_id
1 'polypeptide(L)'
;MIRSLSDKLTKKTPKAPKTFPDPSVVVPRPEDRMAERVWTKVFILFQVIAVPHWTKRGIWVLPTREELNEQELINRGAHESTTLLWPRYWL
;
A
#
# COMPACT_ATOMS: atom_id res chain seq x y z
N MET A 1 31.98 49.75 24.16
CA MET A 1 32.10 48.28 24.22
C MET A 1 30.89 47.76 25.00
N ILE A 2 29.81 47.36 24.32
CA ILE A 2 28.64 46.71 24.96
C ILE A 2 28.14 45.62 23.99
N ARG A 3 28.25 44.36 24.41
CA ARG A 3 27.84 43.17 23.65
C ARG A 3 26.33 42.96 23.82
N SER A 4 25.57 43.06 22.74
CA SER A 4 24.17 42.62 22.70
C SER A 4 24.15 41.09 22.64
N LEU A 5 23.70 40.44 23.71
CA LEU A 5 23.50 38.99 23.75
C LEU A 5 22.18 38.65 23.04
N SER A 6 22.30 38.01 21.88
CA SER A 6 21.16 37.48 21.12
C SER A 6 20.54 36.30 21.87
N ASP A 7 19.33 36.48 22.41
CA ASP A 7 18.53 35.40 22.99
C ASP A 7 18.18 34.35 21.92
N LYS A 8 18.83 33.18 22.01
CA LYS A 8 18.46 32.00 21.22
C LYS A 8 17.17 31.41 21.81
N LEU A 9 16.01 31.77 21.26
CA LEU A 9 14.77 31.03 21.47
C LEU A 9 14.92 29.59 20.95
N THR A 10 15.08 28.64 21.87
CA THR A 10 14.97 27.21 21.57
C THR A 10 13.53 26.88 21.18
N LYS A 11 13.27 26.66 19.89
CA LYS A 11 12.01 26.10 19.41
C LYS A 11 11.79 24.72 20.06
N LYS A 12 10.88 24.64 21.03
CA LYS A 12 10.44 23.35 21.59
C LYS A 12 9.58 22.64 20.54
N THR A 13 10.02 21.48 20.08
CA THR A 13 9.26 20.60 19.19
C THR A 13 7.96 20.18 19.90
N PRO A 14 6.79 20.26 19.26
CA PRO A 14 5.56 19.77 19.86
C PRO A 14 5.70 18.27 20.13
N LYS A 15 5.48 17.86 21.38
CA LYS A 15 5.46 16.46 21.77
C LYS A 15 4.33 15.80 20.99
N ALA A 16 4.65 14.74 20.24
CA ALA A 16 3.67 13.99 19.46
C ALA A 16 2.45 13.65 20.33
N PRO A 17 1.20 13.80 19.82
CA PRO A 17 0.02 13.37 20.54
C PRO A 17 0.18 11.89 20.87
N LYS A 18 0.17 11.54 22.16
CA LYS A 18 0.05 10.15 22.58
C LYS A 18 -1.41 9.75 22.36
N THR A 19 -1.75 9.46 21.11
CA THR A 19 -3.01 8.79 20.79
C THR A 19 -2.84 7.35 21.27
N PHE A 20 -3.31 7.07 22.48
CA PHE A 20 -3.49 5.69 22.91
C PHE A 20 -4.63 5.12 22.05
N PRO A 21 -4.43 3.99 21.35
CA PRO A 21 -5.55 3.34 20.68
C PRO A 21 -6.55 2.92 21.76
N ASP A 22 -7.82 3.25 21.53
CA ASP A 22 -8.94 2.81 22.36
C ASP A 22 -8.85 1.28 22.56
N PRO A 23 -8.96 0.75 23.79
CA PRO A 23 -8.88 -0.69 24.05
C PRO A 23 -9.97 -1.52 23.35
N SER A 24 -11.03 -0.88 22.83
CA SER A 24 -12.05 -1.51 21.98
C SER A 24 -11.61 -1.73 20.53
N VAL A 25 -10.53 -1.05 20.09
CA VAL A 25 -9.98 -1.19 18.74
C VAL A 25 -8.94 -2.30 18.78
N VAL A 26 -9.38 -3.53 18.54
CA VAL A 26 -8.47 -4.65 18.25
C VAL A 26 -7.85 -4.37 16.89
N VAL A 27 -6.65 -3.77 16.89
CA VAL A 27 -5.83 -3.70 15.68
C VAL A 27 -5.39 -5.14 15.38
N PRO A 28 -5.86 -5.76 14.28
CA PRO A 28 -5.46 -7.13 13.96
C PRO A 28 -3.95 -7.18 13.84
N ARG A 29 -3.32 -8.20 14.44
CA ARG A 29 -1.87 -8.36 14.29
C ARG A 29 -1.59 -8.52 12.79
N PRO A 30 -0.42 -8.06 12.31
CA PRO A 30 -0.05 -8.26 10.90
C PRO A 30 -0.16 -9.72 10.45
N GLU A 31 0.07 -10.65 11.37
CA GLU A 31 -0.08 -12.10 11.22
C GLU A 31 -1.53 -12.51 10.88
N ASP A 32 -2.52 -11.92 11.56
CA ASP A 32 -3.94 -12.23 11.37
C ASP A 32 -4.42 -11.77 9.96
N ARG A 33 -3.81 -10.71 9.42
CA ARG A 33 -4.09 -10.20 8.07
C ARG A 33 -3.59 -11.12 6.95
N MET A 34 -2.60 -11.97 7.21
CA MET A 34 -2.07 -12.93 6.23
C MET A 34 -2.94 -14.18 6.11
N ALA A 35 -3.81 -14.44 7.10
CA ALA A 35 -4.78 -15.53 7.07
C ALA A 35 -6.00 -15.21 6.18
N GLU A 36 -6.30 -13.93 5.98
CA GLU A 36 -7.41 -13.48 5.15
C GLU A 36 -7.07 -13.61 3.65
N ARG A 37 -8.03 -14.10 2.87
CA ARG A 37 -7.98 -14.15 1.41
C ARG A 37 -9.16 -13.36 0.88
N VAL A 38 -8.91 -12.51 -0.10
CA VAL A 38 -9.94 -11.70 -0.75
C VAL A 38 -10.01 -12.03 -2.24
N TRP A 39 -11.23 -12.15 -2.75
CA TRP A 39 -11.48 -12.28 -4.18
C TRP A 39 -11.05 -11.00 -4.87
N THR A 40 -10.05 -11.12 -5.73
CA THR A 40 -9.39 -9.99 -6.36
C THR A 40 -9.40 -10.15 -7.86
N LYS A 41 -9.70 -9.06 -8.57
CA LYS A 41 -9.61 -8.95 -10.02
C LYS A 41 -8.16 -9.13 -10.49
N VAL A 42 -7.96 -10.04 -11.43
CA VAL A 42 -6.69 -10.34 -12.08
C VAL A 42 -6.88 -10.40 -13.59
N PHE A 43 -5.76 -10.35 -14.32
CA PHE A 43 -5.77 -10.52 -15.78
C PHE A 43 -4.97 -11.75 -16.16
N ILE A 44 -5.50 -12.53 -17.10
CA ILE A 44 -4.82 -13.71 -17.64
C ILE A 44 -4.36 -13.40 -19.05
N LEU A 45 -3.05 -13.41 -19.26
CA LEU A 45 -2.38 -13.14 -20.53
C LEU A 45 -1.54 -14.36 -20.91
N PHE A 46 -1.88 -15.08 -21.98
CA PHE A 46 -1.17 -16.29 -22.41
C PHE A 46 -0.90 -17.31 -21.27
N GLN A 47 -1.93 -17.61 -20.47
CA GLN A 47 -1.87 -18.49 -19.28
C GLN A 47 -1.05 -17.93 -18.09
N VAL A 48 -0.53 -16.71 -18.20
CA VAL A 48 0.16 -16.01 -17.13
C VAL A 48 -0.82 -15.09 -16.40
N ILE A 49 -0.86 -15.17 -15.08
CA ILE A 49 -1.71 -14.32 -14.24
C ILE A 49 -0.96 -13.04 -13.89
N ALA A 50 -1.44 -11.91 -14.37
CA ALA A 50 -1.06 -10.59 -13.89
C ALA A 50 -1.87 -10.26 -12.63
N VAL A 51 -1.16 -10.02 -11.53
CA VAL A 51 -1.76 -9.75 -10.21
C VAL A 51 -1.68 -8.26 -9.90
N PRO A 52 -2.65 -7.69 -9.16
CA PRO A 52 -2.58 -6.29 -8.80
C PRO A 52 -1.33 -5.97 -7.96
N HIS A 53 -0.74 -4.80 -8.23
CA HIS A 53 0.44 -4.30 -7.55
C HIS A 53 0.16 -4.16 -6.05
N TRP A 54 1.18 -4.40 -5.22
CA TRP A 54 1.02 -4.39 -3.77
C TRP A 54 0.64 -3.01 -3.22
N THR A 55 1.26 -1.96 -3.76
CA THR A 55 1.13 -0.58 -3.27
C THR A 55 0.50 0.42 -4.25
N LYS A 56 0.33 0.05 -5.53
CA LYS A 56 -0.12 0.98 -6.59
C LYS A 56 -1.49 0.53 -7.08
N ARG A 57 -2.48 1.43 -7.05
CA ARG A 57 -3.83 1.13 -7.52
C ARG A 57 -3.90 1.22 -9.05
N GLY A 58 -4.62 0.29 -9.68
CA GLY A 58 -4.82 0.28 -11.14
C GLY A 58 -3.62 -0.22 -11.94
N ILE A 59 -2.63 -0.83 -11.27
CA ILE A 59 -1.45 -1.43 -11.89
C ILE A 59 -1.45 -2.92 -11.57
N TRP A 60 -1.14 -3.72 -12.58
CA TRP A 60 -0.95 -5.16 -12.47
C TRP A 60 0.48 -5.52 -12.84
N VAL A 61 0.97 -6.57 -12.21
CA VAL A 61 2.36 -7.00 -12.27
C VAL A 61 2.39 -8.41 -12.85
N LEU A 62 3.16 -8.57 -13.92
CA LEU A 62 3.48 -9.89 -14.48
C LEU A 62 4.62 -10.54 -13.67
N PRO A 63 4.78 -11.87 -13.72
CA PRO A 63 5.90 -12.57 -13.09
C PRO A 63 7.28 -12.06 -13.53
N THR A 64 7.37 -11.47 -14.73
CA THR A 64 8.56 -10.81 -15.28
C THR A 64 8.90 -9.48 -14.59
N ARG A 65 8.11 -9.04 -13.61
CA ARG A 65 8.16 -7.72 -12.95
C ARG A 65 7.76 -6.55 -13.85
N GLU A 66 7.17 -6.83 -15.00
CA GLU A 66 6.58 -5.79 -15.84
C GLU A 66 5.28 -5.29 -15.19
N GLU A 67 5.20 -3.98 -15.00
CA GLU A 67 4.02 -3.28 -14.50
C GLU A 67 3.21 -2.77 -15.69
N LEU A 68 1.92 -3.12 -15.73
CA LEU A 68 1.02 -2.74 -16.80
C LEU A 68 -0.29 -2.20 -16.25
N ASN A 69 -0.85 -1.25 -16.97
CA ASN A 69 -2.20 -0.77 -16.71
C ASN A 69 -3.24 -1.75 -17.28
N GLU A 70 -4.48 -1.67 -16.79
CA GLU A 70 -5.60 -2.47 -17.28
C GLU A 70 -5.78 -2.36 -18.81
N GLN A 71 -5.73 -1.15 -19.35
CA GLN A 71 -5.88 -0.93 -20.80
C GLN A 71 -4.77 -1.61 -21.62
N GLU A 72 -3.53 -1.63 -21.11
CA GLU A 72 -2.41 -2.27 -21.79
C GLU A 72 -2.55 -3.79 -21.78
N LEU A 73 -3.03 -4.35 -20.67
CA LEU A 73 -3.34 -5.77 -20.57
C LEU A 73 -4.45 -6.17 -21.54
N ILE A 74 -5.54 -5.40 -21.61
CA ILE A 74 -6.64 -5.64 -22.55
C ILE A 74 -6.12 -5.56 -24.00
N ASN A 75 -5.32 -4.54 -24.33
CA ASN A 75 -4.73 -4.38 -25.66
C ASN A 75 -3.79 -5.54 -26.04
N ARG A 76 -3.14 -6.16 -25.05
CA ARG A 76 -2.30 -7.36 -25.23
C ARG A 76 -3.12 -8.66 -25.32
N GLY A 77 -4.44 -8.59 -25.24
CA GLY A 77 -5.33 -9.75 -25.31
C GLY A 77 -5.53 -10.47 -23.97
N ALA A 78 -5.26 -9.80 -22.85
CA ALA A 78 -5.55 -10.36 -21.54
C ALA A 78 -7.07 -10.37 -21.29
N HIS A 79 -7.57 -11.41 -20.62
CA HIS A 79 -8.95 -11.47 -20.15
C HIS A 79 -9.03 -11.29 -18.65
N GLU A 80 -10.10 -10.65 -18.19
CA GLU A 80 -10.38 -10.46 -16.78
C GLU A 80 -10.79 -11.79 -16.13
N SER A 81 -10.31 -12.00 -14.91
CA SER A 81 -10.70 -13.13 -14.06
C SER A 81 -10.62 -12.70 -12.59
N THR A 82 -11.03 -13.58 -11.69
CA THR A 82 -11.04 -13.31 -10.25
C THR A 82 -10.38 -14.47 -9.53
N THR A 83 -9.46 -14.18 -8.60
CA THR A 83 -8.78 -15.21 -7.81
C THR A 83 -8.58 -14.79 -6.36
N LEU A 84 -8.33 -15.77 -5.49
CA LEU A 84 -8.11 -15.57 -4.06
C LEU A 84 -6.66 -15.16 -3.80
N LEU A 85 -6.45 -13.87 -3.55
CA LEU A 85 -5.16 -13.30 -3.19
C LEU A 85 -5.16 -12.80 -1.75
N TRP A 86 -3.96 -12.58 -1.21
CA TRP A 86 -3.83 -11.79 0.01
C TRP A 86 -4.30 -10.35 -0.24
N PRO A 87 -4.94 -9.72 0.77
CA PRO A 87 -5.35 -8.33 0.71
C PRO A 87 -4.20 -7.43 0.24
N ARG A 88 -4.51 -6.53 -0.69
CA ARG A 88 -3.58 -5.50 -1.15
C ARG A 88 -3.92 -4.21 -0.43
N TYR A 89 -2.91 -3.58 0.16
CA TYR A 89 -3.04 -2.32 0.87
C TYR A 89 -2.48 -1.22 -0.02
N TRP A 90 -3.37 -0.58 -0.77
CA TRP A 90 -3.04 0.63 -1.49
C TRP A 90 -3.17 1.81 -0.51
N LEU A 91 -2.12 2.62 -0.44
CA LEU A 91 -2.15 3.89 0.30
C LEU A 91 -2.82 4.97 -0.55
#